data_AF-A0A925RUA1-F1
#
_entry.id   AF-A0A925RUA1-F1
#
_cell.length_a   1.000
_cell.length_b   1.000
_cell.length_c   1.000
_cell.angle_alpha   90.00
_cell.angle_beta   90.00
_cell.angle_gamma   90.00
#
_symmetry.space_group_name_H-M   'P 1'
#
loop_
_entity.id
_entity.type
_entity.pdbx_description
1 polymer ?
#
loop_
_entity_poly.entity_id
_entity_poly.type
_entity_poly.pdbx_seq_one_letter_code
_entity_poly.pdbx_strand_id
1 'polypeptide(L)'
;MRYLLTFSITLGSAFGLQLLALKSVGGRTAKSESNFFSSLGRIQAGAQGTPEVMVLGSSITGRLPDRSRGYTGWANMGCDGGSAVDVLRAMDESSLPTAPHLVIEANTLQMALNAKTPEIGTSIRRPWFRVGLHLPCLAAYARPAAFFYSKLLAKRIGDFDSHRLHEDLGVSSKPELVTTPPASQFSAAQESLINEVTAILHGLQQKGTVATIVWLPPARGNGSEPPAWILELARRSGVRYWDLGQQANSDEIILTDGVHMAAPSAAKTMESLRKVLE
;
A
#
# COMPACT_ATOMS: atom_id res chain seq x y z
N MET A 1 45.87 -6.25 -10.62
CA MET A 1 45.15 -7.54 -10.49
C MET A 1 44.87 -7.93 -9.04
N ARG A 2 45.85 -7.94 -8.12
CA ARG A 2 45.62 -8.26 -6.68
C ARG A 2 44.56 -7.38 -6.01
N TYR A 3 44.60 -6.06 -6.22
CA TYR A 3 43.59 -5.14 -5.66
C TYR A 3 42.16 -5.39 -6.15
N LEU A 4 41.99 -5.72 -7.45
CA LEU A 4 40.68 -6.06 -8.00
C LEU A 4 40.15 -7.35 -7.39
N LEU A 5 41.01 -8.37 -7.25
CA LEU A 5 40.63 -9.63 -6.62
C LEU A 5 40.23 -9.44 -5.14
N THR A 6 41.03 -8.72 -4.36
CA THR A 6 40.71 -8.41 -2.96
C THR A 6 39.41 -7.61 -2.86
N PHE A 7 39.22 -6.60 -3.72
CA PHE A 7 37.99 -5.81 -3.75
C PHE A 7 36.76 -6.68 -4.05
N SER A 8 36.82 -7.53 -5.07
CA SER A 8 35.72 -8.43 -5.43
C SER A 8 35.40 -9.44 -4.32
N ILE A 9 36.40 -10.00 -3.64
CA ILE A 9 36.20 -10.92 -2.51
C ILE A 9 35.53 -10.20 -1.33
N THR A 10 36.01 -9.00 -0.98
CA THR A 10 35.44 -8.21 0.12
C THR A 10 34.00 -7.80 -0.20
N LEU A 11 33.74 -7.33 -1.41
CA LEU A 11 32.40 -6.95 -1.86
C LEU A 11 31.45 -8.16 -1.88
N GLY A 12 31.89 -9.30 -2.41
CA GLY A 12 31.12 -10.54 -2.40
C GLY A 12 30.79 -11.02 -0.99
N SER A 13 31.78 -10.95 -0.08
CA SER A 13 31.59 -11.29 1.33
C SER A 13 30.57 -10.37 2.01
N ALA A 14 30.65 -9.06 1.76
CA ALA A 14 29.70 -8.09 2.31
C ALA A 14 28.26 -8.35 1.83
N PHE A 15 28.07 -8.60 0.52
CA PHE A 15 26.76 -8.96 -0.02
C PHE A 15 26.24 -10.30 0.52
N GLY A 16 27.11 -11.28 0.66
CA GLY A 16 26.78 -12.58 1.26
C GLY A 16 26.29 -12.44 2.70
N LEU A 17 27.02 -11.70 3.53
CA LEU A 17 26.63 -11.42 4.91
C LEU A 17 25.32 -10.64 5.00
N GLN A 18 25.12 -9.63 4.15
CA GLN A 18 23.88 -8.85 4.09
C GLN A 18 22.68 -9.71 3.70
N LEU A 19 22.84 -10.62 2.73
CA LEU A 19 21.79 -11.55 2.33
C LEU A 19 21.43 -12.53 3.46
N LEU A 20 22.42 -13.05 4.18
CA LEU A 20 22.20 -13.91 5.35
C LEU A 20 21.46 -13.14 6.47
N ALA A 21 21.87 -11.90 6.73
CA ALA A 21 21.20 -11.04 7.71
C ALA A 21 19.74 -10.76 7.33
N LEU A 22 19.48 -10.47 6.06
CA LEU A 22 18.14 -10.26 5.51
C LEU A 22 17.25 -11.50 5.67
N LYS A 23 17.78 -12.69 5.34
CA LYS A 23 17.05 -13.96 5.56
C LYS A 23 16.72 -14.18 7.05
N SER A 24 17.63 -13.79 7.95
CA SER A 24 17.42 -13.94 9.40
C SER A 24 16.32 -13.07 10.00
N VAL A 25 15.77 -12.11 9.23
CA VAL A 25 14.63 -11.27 9.63
C VAL A 25 13.37 -11.54 8.81
N GLY A 26 13.30 -12.69 8.13
CA GLY A 26 12.14 -13.06 7.30
C GLY A 26 12.19 -12.48 5.88
N GLY A 27 13.37 -12.09 5.40
CA GLY A 27 13.57 -11.68 4.01
C GLY A 27 13.26 -10.21 3.70
N ARG A 28 12.74 -9.44 4.67
CA ARG A 28 12.49 -7.99 4.57
C ARG A 28 12.40 -7.34 5.95
N THR A 29 12.62 -6.02 6.02
CA THR A 29 12.43 -5.25 7.26
C THR A 29 11.07 -4.57 7.28
N ALA A 30 10.32 -4.71 8.38
CA ALA A 30 8.98 -4.13 8.51
C ALA A 30 8.99 -2.60 8.72
N LYS A 31 10.09 -2.04 9.24
CA LYS A 31 10.25 -0.61 9.50
C LYS A 31 11.72 -0.20 9.37
N SER A 32 11.95 0.95 8.74
CA SER A 32 13.25 1.60 8.60
C SER A 32 13.30 2.91 9.41
N GLU A 33 14.49 3.49 9.51
CA GLU A 33 14.79 4.77 10.18
C GLU A 33 13.93 5.96 9.67
N SER A 34 13.35 5.85 8.48
CA SER A 34 12.49 6.85 7.87
C SER A 34 11.27 6.21 7.21
N ASN A 35 10.15 6.93 7.25
CA ASN A 35 8.91 6.58 6.53
C ASN A 35 9.15 6.46 5.02
N PHE A 36 10.09 7.23 4.48
CA PHE A 36 10.49 7.16 3.08
C PHE A 36 11.02 5.76 2.70
N PHE A 37 12.03 5.27 3.42
CA PHE A 37 12.62 3.95 3.13
C PHE A 37 11.70 2.79 3.52
N SER A 38 10.87 2.98 4.55
CA SER A 38 9.83 2.02 4.91
C SER A 38 8.82 1.87 3.76
N SER A 39 8.39 2.97 3.16
CA SER A 39 7.46 2.98 2.02
C SER A 39 8.08 2.36 0.77
N LEU A 40 9.29 2.79 0.38
CA LEU A 40 9.97 2.19 -0.77
C LEU A 40 10.21 0.70 -0.57
N GLY A 41 10.64 0.29 0.63
CA GLY A 41 10.83 -1.11 0.97
C GLY A 41 9.53 -1.91 0.89
N ARG A 42 8.43 -1.34 1.39
CA ARG A 42 7.09 -1.94 1.32
C ARG A 42 6.63 -2.13 -0.13
N ILE A 43 6.70 -1.08 -0.94
CA ILE A 43 6.32 -1.11 -2.36
C ILE A 43 7.20 -2.10 -3.14
N GLN A 44 8.52 -2.12 -2.89
CA GLN A 44 9.41 -3.11 -3.52
C GLN A 44 9.05 -4.54 -3.12
N ALA A 45 8.85 -4.77 -1.82
CA ALA A 45 8.50 -6.08 -1.32
C ALA A 45 7.11 -6.51 -1.80
N GLY A 46 6.16 -5.59 -1.97
CA GLY A 46 4.81 -5.88 -2.49
C GLY A 46 4.80 -6.17 -3.99
N ALA A 47 5.65 -5.46 -4.76
CA ALA A 47 5.82 -5.68 -6.20
C ALA A 47 6.54 -6.97 -6.56
N GLN A 48 7.27 -7.59 -5.62
CA GLN A 48 7.96 -8.86 -5.86
C GLN A 48 6.98 -10.06 -5.88
N GLY A 49 7.24 -11.04 -6.75
CA GLY A 49 6.41 -12.24 -6.90
C GLY A 49 5.14 -11.98 -7.73
N THR A 50 4.09 -12.77 -7.50
CA THR A 50 2.82 -12.71 -8.23
C THR A 50 1.65 -12.55 -7.24
N PRO A 51 1.47 -11.39 -6.60
CA PRO A 51 0.33 -11.16 -5.73
C PRO A 51 -0.97 -11.17 -6.55
N GLU A 52 -2.01 -11.75 -5.97
CA GLU A 52 -3.37 -11.80 -6.53
C GLU A 52 -4.09 -10.46 -6.31
N VAL A 53 -3.81 -9.83 -5.17
CA VAL A 53 -4.36 -8.53 -4.77
C VAL A 53 -3.24 -7.58 -4.34
N MET A 54 -3.23 -6.36 -4.88
CA MET A 54 -2.41 -5.26 -4.38
C MET A 54 -3.29 -4.17 -3.75
N VAL A 55 -2.97 -3.79 -2.51
CA VAL A 55 -3.65 -2.71 -1.78
C VAL A 55 -2.80 -1.45 -1.86
N LEU A 56 -3.33 -0.41 -2.51
CA LEU A 56 -2.64 0.85 -2.79
C LEU A 56 -3.18 1.96 -1.88
N GLY A 57 -2.30 2.82 -1.38
CA GLY A 57 -2.74 3.94 -0.54
C GLY A 57 -1.61 4.67 0.14
N SER A 58 -1.96 5.37 1.21
CA SER A 58 -1.07 6.16 2.06
C SER A 58 -0.50 5.34 3.23
N SER A 59 -0.11 6.03 4.31
CA SER A 59 0.23 5.43 5.59
C SER A 59 -0.92 4.67 6.24
N ILE A 60 -2.20 4.95 5.90
CA ILE A 60 -3.35 4.14 6.35
C ILE A 60 -3.21 2.72 5.80
N THR A 61 -3.05 2.61 4.49
CA THR A 61 -2.78 1.34 3.82
C THR A 61 -1.48 0.72 4.34
N GLY A 62 -0.44 1.52 4.60
CA GLY A 62 0.83 1.06 5.17
C GLY A 62 0.73 0.35 6.53
N ARG A 63 -0.41 0.43 7.24
CA ARG A 63 -0.69 -0.31 8.48
C ARG A 63 -1.35 -1.67 8.27
N LEU A 64 -1.97 -1.89 7.12
CA LEU A 64 -2.67 -3.12 6.82
C LEU A 64 -1.70 -4.31 6.75
N PRO A 65 -2.04 -5.48 7.31
CA PRO A 65 -1.25 -6.67 7.11
C PRO A 65 -1.24 -7.12 5.64
N ASP A 66 -0.25 -7.92 5.27
CA ASP A 66 -0.07 -8.48 3.93
C ASP A 66 0.38 -9.94 4.02
N ARG A 67 0.86 -10.52 2.92
CA ARG A 67 1.36 -11.90 2.86
C ARG A 67 2.40 -12.29 3.90
N SER A 68 3.20 -11.35 4.45
CA SER A 68 4.14 -11.73 5.52
C SER A 68 3.47 -11.86 6.89
N ARG A 69 2.17 -11.61 6.98
CA ARG A 69 1.35 -11.67 8.20
C ARG A 69 0.14 -12.59 8.01
N GLY A 70 0.22 -13.55 7.09
CA GLY A 70 -0.79 -14.59 6.88
C GLY A 70 -1.78 -14.33 5.74
N TYR A 71 -1.77 -13.14 5.12
CA TYR A 71 -2.66 -12.81 3.99
C TYR A 71 -2.02 -13.23 2.65
N THR A 72 -1.88 -14.54 2.44
CA THR A 72 -1.28 -15.11 1.21
C THR A 72 -1.94 -14.53 -0.03
N GLY A 73 -1.15 -14.14 -1.05
CA GLY A 73 -1.68 -13.50 -2.26
C GLY A 73 -1.86 -11.98 -2.16
N TRP A 74 -1.89 -11.40 -0.96
CA TRP A 74 -2.08 -9.96 -0.76
C TRP A 74 -0.76 -9.21 -0.58
N ALA A 75 -0.59 -8.13 -1.34
CA ALA A 75 0.54 -7.22 -1.26
C ALA A 75 0.11 -5.83 -0.81
N ASN A 76 0.78 -5.30 0.22
CA ASN A 76 0.57 -3.93 0.68
C ASN A 76 1.55 -3.00 -0.04
N MET A 77 1.01 -1.97 -0.68
CA MET A 77 1.74 -0.95 -1.46
C MET A 77 1.59 0.45 -0.84
N GLY A 78 1.28 0.56 0.45
CA GLY A 78 1.09 1.82 1.15
C GLY A 78 2.30 2.74 1.08
N CYS A 79 2.05 4.02 0.84
CA CYS A 79 3.02 5.08 0.62
C CYS A 79 2.89 6.14 1.72
N ASP A 80 3.72 6.07 2.76
CA ASP A 80 3.63 6.99 3.90
C ASP A 80 3.95 8.43 3.44
N GLY A 81 3.00 9.35 3.61
CA GLY A 81 3.13 10.74 3.15
C GLY A 81 2.82 10.96 1.65
N GLY A 82 2.35 9.93 0.94
CA GLY A 82 1.81 10.02 -0.42
C GLY A 82 0.38 9.48 -0.50
N SER A 83 -0.03 9.06 -1.70
CA SER A 83 -1.36 8.49 -1.95
C SER A 83 -1.28 7.28 -2.90
N ALA A 84 -2.41 6.57 -3.08
CA ALA A 84 -2.50 5.51 -4.07
C ALA A 84 -2.16 5.98 -5.50
N VAL A 85 -2.39 7.27 -5.82
CA VAL A 85 -2.12 7.85 -7.15
C VAL A 85 -0.65 7.72 -7.53
N ASP A 86 0.28 7.85 -6.58
CA ASP A 86 1.71 7.72 -6.86
C ASP A 86 2.07 6.31 -7.38
N VAL A 87 1.42 5.29 -6.83
CA VAL A 87 1.61 3.90 -7.23
C VAL A 87 0.88 3.60 -8.54
N LEU A 88 -0.34 4.12 -8.72
CA LEU A 88 -1.10 4.00 -9.97
C LEU A 88 -0.35 4.59 -11.17
N ARG A 89 0.22 5.79 -11.03
CA ARG A 89 1.08 6.41 -12.06
C ARG A 89 2.27 5.52 -12.41
N ALA A 90 2.94 4.97 -11.39
CA ALA A 90 4.07 4.08 -11.61
C ALA A 90 3.68 2.75 -12.30
N MET A 91 2.46 2.24 -12.05
CA MET A 91 1.92 1.08 -12.75
C MET A 91 1.57 1.40 -14.21
N ASP A 92 0.95 2.56 -14.46
CA ASP A 92 0.62 3.03 -15.82
C ASP A 92 1.89 3.15 -16.69
N GLU A 93 2.92 3.77 -16.13
CA GLU A 93 4.26 3.89 -16.73
C GLU A 93 5.06 2.57 -16.77
N SER A 94 4.48 1.45 -16.31
CA SER A 94 5.12 0.14 -16.25
C SER A 94 6.42 0.11 -15.42
N SER A 95 6.58 1.07 -14.50
CA SER A 95 7.67 1.06 -13.51
C SER A 95 7.38 0.11 -12.34
N LEU A 96 6.11 -0.26 -12.14
CA LEU A 96 5.67 -1.28 -11.22
C LEU A 96 4.80 -2.32 -11.94
N PRO A 97 4.87 -3.61 -11.53
CA PRO A 97 3.94 -4.62 -12.00
C PRO A 97 2.54 -4.37 -11.42
N THR A 98 1.54 -4.98 -12.02
CA THR A 98 0.13 -4.91 -11.62
C THR A 98 -0.36 -6.29 -11.18
N ALA A 99 -1.28 -6.33 -10.22
CA ALA A 99 -1.96 -7.56 -9.82
C ALA A 99 -3.29 -7.72 -10.59
N PRO A 100 -3.86 -8.93 -10.63
CA PRO A 100 -5.22 -9.15 -11.13
C PRO A 100 -6.27 -8.29 -10.42
N HIS A 101 -6.11 -8.05 -9.11
CA HIS A 101 -7.00 -7.18 -8.34
C HIS A 101 -6.24 -6.03 -7.68
N LEU A 102 -6.82 -4.83 -7.77
CA LEU A 102 -6.35 -3.63 -7.07
C LEU A 102 -7.40 -3.15 -6.08
N VAL A 103 -6.98 -2.93 -4.84
CA VAL A 103 -7.76 -2.22 -3.82
C VAL A 103 -7.13 -0.85 -3.63
N ILE A 104 -7.88 0.21 -3.91
CA ILE A 104 -7.38 1.58 -3.95
C ILE A 104 -7.97 2.35 -2.78
N GLU A 105 -7.15 2.62 -1.76
CA GLU A 105 -7.55 3.46 -0.63
C GLU A 105 -7.81 4.89 -1.09
N ALA A 106 -8.99 5.37 -0.75
CA ALA A 106 -9.52 6.64 -1.21
C ALA A 106 -9.33 7.80 -0.23
N ASN A 107 -9.14 7.51 1.06
CA ASN A 107 -9.06 8.48 2.17
C ASN A 107 -8.07 9.62 1.92
N THR A 108 -7.02 9.36 1.14
CA THR A 108 -5.90 10.26 0.92
C THR A 108 -5.65 10.61 -0.54
N LEU A 109 -6.54 10.23 -1.48
CA LEU A 109 -6.37 10.59 -2.90
C LEU A 109 -6.27 12.10 -3.11
N GLN A 110 -6.91 12.89 -2.24
CA GLN A 110 -6.79 14.35 -2.24
C GLN A 110 -5.35 14.85 -2.09
N MET A 111 -4.44 14.07 -1.49
CA MET A 111 -3.03 14.45 -1.36
C MET A 111 -2.35 14.57 -2.73
N ALA A 112 -2.87 13.92 -3.77
CA ALA A 112 -2.37 14.07 -5.14
C ALA A 112 -2.70 15.44 -5.77
N LEU A 113 -3.64 16.19 -5.19
CA LEU A 113 -3.94 17.57 -5.60
C LEU A 113 -2.89 18.58 -5.11
N ASN A 114 -1.99 18.18 -4.20
CA ASN A 114 -0.92 19.03 -3.73
C ASN A 114 0.08 19.30 -4.88
N ALA A 115 0.52 20.55 -5.01
CA ALA A 115 1.40 20.98 -6.11
C ALA A 115 2.78 20.29 -6.14
N LYS A 116 3.22 19.68 -5.03
CA LYS A 116 4.51 19.00 -4.93
C LYS A 116 4.32 17.50 -5.00
N THR A 117 4.90 16.87 -6.03
CA THR A 117 4.99 15.40 -6.11
C THR A 117 5.73 14.85 -4.89
N PRO A 118 5.18 13.84 -4.18
CA PRO A 118 5.88 13.18 -3.09
C PRO A 118 7.22 12.60 -3.53
N GLU A 119 8.20 12.63 -2.64
CA GLU A 119 9.56 12.10 -2.90
C GLU A 119 9.51 10.60 -3.27
N ILE A 120 8.58 9.86 -2.66
CA ILE A 120 8.36 8.44 -2.94
C ILE A 120 7.92 8.23 -4.39
N GLY A 121 6.94 8.99 -4.89
CA GLY A 121 6.48 8.90 -6.28
C GLY A 121 7.61 9.16 -7.28
N THR A 122 8.50 10.11 -6.99
CA THR A 122 9.70 10.36 -7.80
C THR A 122 10.70 9.20 -7.72
N SER A 123 10.84 8.59 -6.54
CA SER A 123 11.84 7.55 -6.29
C SER A 123 11.46 6.21 -6.90
N ILE A 124 10.18 5.85 -6.94
CA ILE A 124 9.67 4.61 -7.59
C ILE A 124 10.09 4.56 -9.07
N ARG A 125 10.11 5.71 -9.74
CA ARG A 125 10.50 5.83 -11.16
C ARG A 125 12.00 5.73 -11.41
N ARG A 126 12.85 5.78 -10.38
CA ARG A 126 14.30 5.80 -10.56
C ARG A 126 14.85 4.41 -10.90
N PRO A 127 15.91 4.31 -11.73
CA PRO A 127 16.54 3.03 -12.05
C PRO A 127 16.95 2.22 -10.81
N TRP A 128 17.41 2.90 -9.75
CA TRP A 128 17.82 2.24 -8.51
C TRP A 128 16.67 1.52 -7.80
N PHE A 129 15.44 2.02 -7.92
CA PHE A 129 14.28 1.35 -7.38
C PHE A 129 14.07 -0.01 -8.06
N ARG A 130 14.21 -0.05 -9.40
CA ARG A 130 14.10 -1.29 -10.20
C ARG A 130 15.20 -2.29 -9.86
N VAL A 131 16.42 -1.82 -9.63
CA VAL A 131 17.52 -2.68 -9.14
C VAL A 131 17.11 -3.39 -7.85
N GLY A 132 16.53 -2.66 -6.89
CA GLY A 132 16.06 -3.25 -5.63
C GLY A 132 14.85 -4.20 -5.77
N LEU A 133 14.05 -4.09 -6.85
CA LEU A 133 13.00 -5.07 -7.15
C LEU A 133 13.59 -6.43 -7.54
N HIS A 134 14.68 -6.44 -8.31
CA HIS A 134 15.29 -7.68 -8.80
C HIS A 134 16.38 -8.24 -7.89
N LEU A 135 17.04 -7.38 -7.10
CA LEU A 135 18.13 -7.74 -6.21
C LEU A 135 17.76 -7.37 -4.77
N PRO A 136 17.21 -8.33 -3.98
CA PRO A 136 16.77 -8.07 -2.61
C PRO A 136 17.83 -7.46 -1.70
N CYS A 137 19.11 -7.79 -1.88
CA CYS A 137 20.21 -7.21 -1.09
C CYS A 137 20.45 -5.71 -1.38
N LEU A 138 19.94 -5.19 -2.49
CA LEU A 138 19.99 -3.78 -2.87
C LEU A 138 18.65 -3.06 -2.67
N ALA A 139 17.63 -3.77 -2.18
CA ALA A 139 16.34 -3.18 -1.89
C ALA A 139 16.41 -2.16 -0.75
N ALA A 140 15.47 -1.21 -0.73
CA ALA A 140 15.36 -0.20 0.31
C ALA A 140 15.14 -0.80 1.71
N TYR A 141 14.59 -2.02 1.79
CA TYR A 141 14.41 -2.78 3.03
C TYR A 141 15.65 -3.58 3.46
N ALA A 142 16.70 -3.67 2.64
CA ALA A 142 17.89 -4.47 2.95
C ALA A 142 18.96 -3.69 3.73
N ARG A 143 18.55 -2.75 4.58
CA ARG A 143 19.47 -1.89 5.32
C ARG A 143 19.94 -2.57 6.61
N PRO A 144 21.26 -2.62 6.89
CA PRO A 144 21.79 -3.24 8.10
C PRO A 144 21.13 -2.77 9.40
N ALA A 145 20.94 -1.46 9.56
CA ALA A 145 20.29 -0.87 10.75
C ALA A 145 18.81 -1.29 10.88
N ALA A 146 18.11 -1.43 9.76
CA ALA A 146 16.71 -1.84 9.75
C ALA A 146 16.54 -3.32 10.17
N PHE A 147 17.55 -4.18 9.96
CA PHE A 147 17.54 -5.57 10.45
C PHE A 147 17.53 -5.63 11.97
N PHE A 148 18.43 -4.86 12.61
CA PHE A 148 18.52 -4.81 14.06
C PHE A 148 17.25 -4.25 14.69
N TYR A 149 16.75 -3.14 14.13
CA TYR A 149 15.50 -2.53 14.58
C TYR A 149 14.30 -3.48 14.43
N SER A 150 14.20 -4.18 13.29
CA SER A 150 13.12 -5.15 13.07
C SER A 150 13.14 -6.31 14.08
N LYS A 151 14.33 -6.83 14.43
CA LYS A 151 14.47 -7.86 15.47
C LYS A 151 14.07 -7.37 16.85
N LEU A 152 14.44 -6.15 17.22
CA LEU A 152 14.01 -5.55 18.49
C LEU A 152 12.50 -5.33 18.53
N LEU A 153 11.93 -4.85 17.42
CA LEU A 153 10.51 -4.61 17.32
C LEU A 153 9.71 -5.91 17.44
N ALA A 154 10.13 -6.98 16.76
CA ALA A 154 9.50 -8.29 16.87
C ALA A 154 9.54 -8.83 18.31
N LYS A 155 10.68 -8.67 19.01
CA LYS A 155 10.80 -9.07 20.43
C LYS A 155 9.91 -8.25 21.37
N ARG A 156 9.68 -6.96 21.09
CA ARG A 156 8.91 -6.06 21.96
C ARG A 156 7.40 -6.17 21.73
N ILE A 157 6.97 -6.33 20.49
CA ILE A 157 5.55 -6.36 20.13
C ILE A 157 4.92 -7.73 20.39
N GLY A 158 5.74 -8.78 20.57
CA GLY A 158 5.25 -10.16 20.52
C GLY A 158 4.80 -10.49 19.10
N ASP A 159 4.73 -11.78 18.77
CA ASP A 159 4.05 -12.16 17.55
C ASP A 159 2.64 -11.57 17.59
N PHE A 160 2.26 -10.89 16.52
CA PHE A 160 0.88 -10.45 16.30
C PHE A 160 -0.03 -11.60 16.70
N ASP A 161 -0.95 -11.36 17.62
CA ASP A 161 -1.76 -12.38 18.25
C ASP A 161 -2.62 -13.07 17.17
N SER A 162 -2.07 -14.13 16.60
CA SER A 162 -2.61 -14.86 15.44
C SER A 162 -4.01 -15.42 15.71
N HIS A 163 -4.40 -15.49 16.97
CA HIS A 163 -5.72 -15.89 17.45
C HIS A 163 -6.87 -14.98 16.99
N ARG A 164 -6.59 -13.77 16.46
CA ARG A 164 -7.62 -12.85 15.94
C ARG A 164 -7.64 -12.68 14.42
N LEU A 165 -6.91 -13.50 13.66
CA LEU A 165 -6.83 -13.42 12.19
C LEU A 165 -8.14 -13.67 11.43
N HIS A 166 -9.26 -13.88 12.11
CA HIS A 166 -10.56 -14.21 11.49
C HIS A 166 -11.71 -13.29 11.93
N GLU A 167 -11.46 -12.36 12.86
CA GLU A 167 -12.43 -11.32 13.19
C GLU A 167 -12.41 -10.27 12.08
N ASP A 168 -13.59 -9.87 11.59
CA ASP A 168 -13.75 -8.78 10.63
C ASP A 168 -14.42 -7.56 11.32
N LEU A 169 -14.72 -6.52 10.55
CA LEU A 169 -15.42 -5.34 11.05
C LEU A 169 -16.95 -5.50 11.20
N GLY A 170 -17.50 -6.69 10.91
CA GLY A 170 -18.95 -6.93 10.89
C GLY A 170 -19.70 -6.20 9.77
N VAL A 171 -18.98 -5.73 8.75
CA VAL A 171 -19.57 -4.98 7.62
C VAL A 171 -20.29 -5.94 6.67
N SER A 172 -21.54 -5.63 6.34
CA SER A 172 -22.38 -6.43 5.44
C SER A 172 -22.47 -5.85 4.01
N SER A 173 -22.12 -4.57 3.84
CA SER A 173 -22.05 -3.92 2.53
C SER A 173 -20.99 -4.56 1.64
N LYS A 174 -21.16 -4.39 0.33
CA LYS A 174 -20.23 -4.88 -0.70
C LYS A 174 -19.84 -3.74 -1.63
N PRO A 175 -18.73 -3.87 -2.39
CA PRO A 175 -18.39 -2.94 -3.44
C PRO A 175 -19.47 -2.86 -4.52
N GLU A 176 -19.88 -1.65 -4.86
CA GLU A 176 -20.97 -1.38 -5.79
C GLU A 176 -20.53 -0.40 -6.89
N LEU A 177 -21.18 -0.47 -8.05
CA LEU A 177 -20.96 0.52 -9.10
C LEU A 177 -21.74 1.80 -8.75
N VAL A 178 -21.04 2.93 -8.76
CA VAL A 178 -21.70 4.23 -8.65
C VAL A 178 -22.34 4.55 -10.00
N THR A 179 -23.66 4.66 -10.04
CA THR A 179 -24.41 4.98 -11.28
C THR A 179 -24.92 6.41 -11.29
N THR A 180 -25.19 6.97 -10.11
CA THR A 180 -25.77 8.30 -9.97
C THR A 180 -24.67 9.35 -9.88
N PRO A 181 -24.68 10.40 -10.74
CA PRO A 181 -23.71 11.47 -10.63
C PRO A 181 -23.93 12.24 -9.32
N PRO A 182 -22.87 12.51 -8.54
CA PRO A 182 -22.99 13.28 -7.32
C PRO A 182 -23.28 14.75 -7.64
N ALA A 183 -24.16 15.37 -6.87
CA ALA A 183 -24.53 16.77 -7.03
C ALA A 183 -23.41 17.69 -6.49
N SER A 184 -22.42 18.02 -7.31
CA SER A 184 -21.32 18.91 -6.93
C SER A 184 -20.64 19.55 -8.14
N GLN A 185 -20.13 20.77 -7.97
CA GLN A 185 -19.19 21.38 -8.90
C GLN A 185 -17.77 21.06 -8.43
N PHE A 186 -16.92 20.61 -9.37
CA PHE A 186 -15.54 20.26 -9.08
C PHE A 186 -14.61 21.37 -9.55
N SER A 187 -13.54 21.62 -8.79
CA SER A 187 -12.46 22.51 -9.24
C SER A 187 -11.74 21.92 -10.46
N ALA A 188 -11.08 22.77 -11.25
CA ALA A 188 -10.28 22.32 -12.40
C ALA A 188 -9.19 21.31 -12.00
N ALA A 189 -8.59 21.45 -10.82
CA ALA A 189 -7.60 20.52 -10.31
C ALA A 189 -8.20 19.14 -9.99
N GLN A 190 -9.39 19.10 -9.38
CA GLN A 190 -10.12 17.84 -9.15
C GLN A 190 -10.53 17.19 -10.45
N GLU A 191 -11.06 17.94 -11.41
CA GLU A 191 -11.39 17.42 -12.74
C GLU A 191 -10.17 16.84 -13.46
N SER A 192 -9.03 17.53 -13.42
CA SER A 192 -7.78 17.02 -13.98
C SER A 192 -7.38 15.70 -13.33
N LEU A 193 -7.43 15.60 -12.00
CA LEU A 193 -7.06 14.39 -11.28
C LEU A 193 -8.04 13.24 -11.56
N ILE A 194 -9.35 13.53 -11.60
CA ILE A 194 -10.38 12.55 -11.96
C ILE A 194 -10.09 11.98 -13.34
N ASN A 195 -9.85 12.83 -14.34
CA ASN A 195 -9.61 12.40 -15.72
C ASN A 195 -8.32 11.58 -15.83
N GLU A 196 -7.25 12.02 -15.16
CA GLU A 196 -5.98 11.28 -15.11
C GLU A 196 -6.17 9.87 -14.52
N VAL A 197 -6.71 9.79 -13.30
CA VAL A 197 -6.87 8.51 -12.60
C VAL A 197 -7.86 7.61 -13.35
N THR A 198 -8.91 8.19 -13.94
CA THR A 198 -9.86 7.47 -14.80
C THR A 198 -9.14 6.84 -15.99
N ALA A 199 -8.28 7.58 -16.69
CA ALA A 199 -7.53 7.06 -17.83
C ALA A 199 -6.59 5.92 -17.43
N ILE A 200 -5.88 6.07 -16.30
CA ILE A 200 -5.02 5.01 -15.74
C ILE A 200 -5.84 3.74 -15.44
N LEU A 201 -6.96 3.89 -14.75
CA LEU A 201 -7.80 2.74 -14.38
C LEU A 201 -8.38 2.02 -15.60
N HIS A 202 -8.85 2.75 -16.61
CA HIS A 202 -9.29 2.16 -17.89
C HIS A 202 -8.16 1.38 -18.56
N GLY A 203 -6.95 1.95 -18.61
CA GLY A 203 -5.78 1.28 -19.18
C GLY A 203 -5.39 -0.01 -18.43
N LEU A 204 -5.52 -0.01 -17.10
CA LEU A 204 -5.29 -1.20 -16.27
C LEU A 204 -6.39 -2.25 -16.47
N GLN A 205 -7.65 -1.85 -16.55
CA GLN A 205 -8.77 -2.75 -16.82
C GLN A 205 -8.68 -3.43 -18.18
N GLN A 206 -8.23 -2.73 -19.22
CA GLN A 206 -7.96 -3.31 -20.54
C GLN A 206 -6.86 -4.38 -20.50
N LYS A 207 -5.95 -4.31 -19.52
CA LYS A 207 -4.92 -5.33 -19.27
C LYS A 207 -5.41 -6.49 -18.39
N GLY A 208 -6.69 -6.50 -18.01
CA GLY A 208 -7.31 -7.55 -17.22
C GLY A 208 -7.31 -7.31 -15.70
N THR A 209 -6.90 -6.13 -15.24
CA THR A 209 -6.94 -5.79 -13.81
C THR A 209 -8.33 -5.33 -13.37
N VAL A 210 -8.87 -5.93 -12.31
CA VAL A 210 -10.09 -5.48 -11.64
C VAL A 210 -9.71 -4.52 -10.52
N ALA A 211 -10.27 -3.31 -10.52
CA ALA A 211 -10.00 -2.31 -9.50
C ALA A 211 -11.26 -2.02 -8.66
N THR A 212 -11.03 -1.80 -7.36
CA THR A 212 -12.04 -1.36 -6.40
C THR A 212 -11.50 -0.18 -5.60
N ILE A 213 -12.24 0.93 -5.58
CA ILE A 213 -11.96 2.09 -4.74
C ILE A 213 -12.60 1.85 -3.36
N VAL A 214 -11.82 1.96 -2.29
CA VAL A 214 -12.29 1.70 -0.92
C VAL A 214 -12.02 2.90 -0.02
N TRP A 215 -13.03 3.32 0.72
CA TRP A 215 -12.91 4.26 1.82
C TRP A 215 -12.76 3.47 3.13
N LEU A 216 -11.57 3.51 3.74
CA LEU A 216 -11.24 2.74 4.93
C LEU A 216 -11.62 3.47 6.23
N PRO A 217 -11.88 2.74 7.33
CA PRO A 217 -12.01 3.33 8.66
C PRO A 217 -10.65 3.88 9.19
N PRO A 218 -10.65 4.86 10.11
CA PRO A 218 -11.80 5.53 10.72
C PRO A 218 -12.33 6.69 9.88
N ALA A 219 -13.64 6.78 9.75
CA ALA A 219 -14.35 7.94 9.22
C ALA A 219 -15.28 8.46 10.32
N ARG A 220 -14.75 9.07 11.39
CA ARG A 220 -15.57 9.48 12.54
C ARG A 220 -15.30 10.90 13.02
N GLY A 221 -15.89 11.83 12.26
CA GLY A 221 -16.22 13.19 12.65
C GLY A 221 -17.21 13.75 11.63
N ASN A 222 -18.13 14.64 12.01
CA ASN A 222 -19.06 15.29 11.05
C ASN A 222 -18.25 15.83 9.85
N GLY A 223 -18.52 15.33 8.63
CA GLY A 223 -17.70 15.58 7.44
C GLY A 223 -16.81 14.42 6.98
N SER A 224 -16.96 13.23 7.57
CA SER A 224 -16.23 12.01 7.18
C SER A 224 -16.87 11.18 6.06
N GLU A 225 -17.90 11.73 5.41
CA GLU A 225 -18.40 11.19 4.15
C GLU A 225 -17.33 11.27 3.06
N PRO A 226 -17.25 10.29 2.15
CA PRO A 226 -16.37 10.38 1.00
C PRO A 226 -16.69 11.67 0.22
N PRO A 227 -15.69 12.52 -0.07
CA PRO A 227 -15.89 13.68 -0.92
C PRO A 227 -16.55 13.29 -2.26
N ALA A 228 -17.53 14.07 -2.72
CA ALA A 228 -18.30 13.82 -3.93
C ALA A 228 -17.43 13.49 -5.17
N TRP A 229 -16.24 14.09 -5.27
CA TRP A 229 -15.32 13.88 -6.39
C TRP A 229 -14.75 12.44 -6.44
N ILE A 230 -14.71 11.73 -5.31
CA ILE A 230 -14.28 10.31 -5.25
C ILE A 230 -15.35 9.40 -5.82
N LEU A 231 -16.61 9.68 -5.49
CA LEU A 231 -17.75 8.98 -6.08
C LEU A 231 -17.82 9.24 -7.59
N GLU A 232 -17.53 10.47 -8.02
CA GLU A 232 -17.42 10.81 -9.44
C GLU A 232 -16.26 10.07 -10.12
N LEU A 233 -15.10 9.97 -9.48
CA LEU A 233 -13.98 9.17 -9.96
C LEU A 233 -14.40 7.71 -10.16
N ALA A 234 -15.03 7.10 -9.16
CA ALA A 234 -15.51 5.71 -9.26
C ALA A 234 -16.50 5.53 -10.42
N ARG A 235 -17.45 6.46 -10.56
CA ARG A 235 -18.44 6.48 -11.64
C ARG A 235 -17.78 6.58 -13.04
N ARG A 236 -16.87 7.53 -13.25
CA ARG A 236 -16.22 7.75 -14.57
C ARG A 236 -15.24 6.65 -14.96
N SER A 237 -14.57 6.06 -13.97
CA SER A 237 -13.68 4.92 -14.20
C SER A 237 -14.42 3.58 -14.30
N GLY A 238 -15.71 3.53 -13.97
CA GLY A 238 -16.49 2.29 -14.00
C GLY A 238 -15.99 1.23 -13.01
N VAL A 239 -15.23 1.65 -11.99
CA VAL A 239 -14.76 0.77 -10.92
C VAL A 239 -15.77 0.73 -9.78
N ARG A 240 -15.75 -0.37 -9.01
CA ARG A 240 -16.60 -0.47 -7.83
C ARG A 240 -16.08 0.44 -6.73
N TYR A 241 -16.99 1.05 -6.00
CA TYR A 241 -16.72 1.83 -4.80
C TYR A 241 -17.23 1.09 -3.56
N TRP A 242 -16.51 1.16 -2.46
CA TRP A 242 -16.94 0.62 -1.18
C TRP A 242 -16.58 1.56 -0.03
N ASP A 243 -17.59 2.04 0.69
CA ASP A 243 -17.38 2.66 2.00
C ASP A 243 -17.37 1.58 3.08
N LEU A 244 -16.16 1.13 3.44
CA LEU A 244 -15.98 0.13 4.48
C LEU A 244 -16.18 0.76 5.88
N GLY A 245 -15.98 2.07 6.00
CA GLY A 245 -16.14 2.80 7.26
C GLY A 245 -17.59 3.03 7.67
N GLN A 246 -18.51 3.11 6.71
CA GLN A 246 -19.92 3.48 6.95
C GLN A 246 -20.66 2.53 7.91
N GLN A 247 -20.46 1.22 7.76
CA GLN A 247 -21.13 0.20 8.57
C GLN A 247 -20.24 -0.38 9.67
N ALA A 248 -18.96 -0.03 9.71
CA ALA A 248 -18.04 -0.53 10.72
C ALA A 248 -18.38 0.08 12.09
N ASN A 249 -18.46 -0.77 13.12
CA ASN A 249 -18.71 -0.32 14.48
C ASN A 249 -17.52 0.55 14.98
N SER A 250 -17.78 1.79 15.44
CA SER A 250 -16.74 2.74 15.91
C SER A 250 -15.90 2.12 16.97
N ASP A 251 -16.62 1.49 17.89
CA ASP A 251 -16.13 1.21 19.21
C ASP A 251 -15.13 0.04 19.13
N GLU A 252 -15.11 -0.65 17.98
CA GLU A 252 -14.16 -1.70 17.63
C GLU A 252 -12.94 -1.20 16.83
N ILE A 253 -12.97 0.05 16.34
CA ILE A 253 -11.87 0.66 15.60
C ILE A 253 -10.96 1.39 16.58
N ILE A 254 -9.85 0.75 16.91
CA ILE A 254 -8.80 1.30 17.76
C ILE A 254 -7.81 2.06 16.88
N LEU A 255 -7.53 3.30 17.24
CA LEU A 255 -6.59 4.17 16.55
C LEU A 255 -5.38 4.46 17.43
N THR A 256 -4.21 4.62 16.82
CA THR A 256 -2.99 4.97 17.57
C THR A 256 -2.78 6.48 17.73
N ASP A 257 -3.27 7.27 16.78
CA ASP A 257 -3.03 8.72 16.70
C ASP A 257 -4.20 9.50 16.07
N GLY A 258 -5.41 8.92 16.11
CA GLY A 258 -6.61 9.51 15.52
C GLY A 258 -6.75 9.33 14.00
N VAL A 259 -5.72 8.82 13.31
CA VAL A 259 -5.77 8.53 11.86
C VAL A 259 -5.43 7.06 11.58
N HIS A 260 -4.36 6.55 12.18
CA HIS A 260 -3.86 5.22 11.87
C HIS A 260 -4.54 4.17 12.74
N MET A 261 -5.06 3.13 12.08
CA MET A 261 -5.56 1.94 12.74
C MET A 261 -4.46 1.26 13.54
N ALA A 262 -4.77 0.89 14.78
CA ALA A 262 -3.99 -0.03 15.55
C ALA A 262 -4.00 -1.42 14.90
N ALA A 263 -3.00 -2.22 15.26
CA ALA A 263 -2.77 -3.57 14.78
C ALA A 263 -4.04 -4.46 14.68
N PRO A 264 -4.88 -4.57 15.73
CA PRO A 264 -6.10 -5.39 15.67
C PRO A 264 -7.12 -4.87 14.65
N SER A 265 -7.38 -3.56 14.61
CA SER A 265 -8.37 -2.98 13.70
C SER A 265 -7.91 -3.03 12.24
N ALA A 266 -6.60 -2.88 11.98
CA ALA A 266 -6.03 -3.08 10.65
C ALA A 266 -6.20 -4.52 10.15
N ALA A 267 -6.09 -5.52 11.04
CA ALA A 267 -6.35 -6.92 10.71
C ALA A 267 -7.83 -7.17 10.40
N LYS A 268 -8.75 -6.66 11.24
CA LYS A 268 -10.19 -6.74 10.99
C LYS A 268 -10.58 -6.13 9.64
N THR A 269 -10.02 -4.97 9.32
CA THR A 269 -10.20 -4.30 8.02
C THR A 269 -9.76 -5.20 6.86
N MET A 270 -8.58 -5.82 6.97
CA MET A 270 -8.10 -6.73 5.93
C MET A 270 -8.95 -7.98 5.81
N GLU A 271 -9.45 -8.54 6.90
CA GLU A 271 -10.34 -9.70 6.85
C GLU A 271 -11.69 -9.36 6.20
N SER A 272 -12.24 -8.16 6.46
CA SER A 272 -13.43 -7.67 5.73
C SER A 272 -13.16 -7.55 4.22
N LEU A 273 -12.02 -6.97 3.83
CA LEU A 273 -11.63 -6.87 2.41
C LEU A 273 -11.51 -8.26 1.78
N ARG A 274 -10.85 -9.18 2.48
CA ARG A 274 -10.60 -10.54 2.02
C ARG A 274 -11.89 -11.31 1.77
N LYS A 275 -12.80 -11.33 2.75
CA LYS A 275 -14.08 -12.04 2.66
C LYS A 275 -14.99 -11.61 1.50
N VAL A 276 -14.82 -10.40 0.99
CA VAL A 276 -15.69 -9.82 -0.05
C VAL A 276 -15.04 -9.85 -1.43
N LEU A 277 -13.71 -9.85 -1.49
CA LEU A 277 -12.94 -9.79 -2.74
C LEU A 277 -12.37 -11.14 -3.18
N GLU A 278 -12.29 -12.13 -2.28
CA GLU A 278 -12.10 -13.55 -2.59
C GLU A 278 -13.44 -14.26 -2.79
#